data_AF-A0A968X1R3-F1
#
_entry.id   AF-A0A968X1R3-F1
#
_cell.length_a   1.000
_cell.length_b   1.000
_cell.length_c   1.000
_cell.angle_alpha   90.00
_cell.angle_beta   90.00
_cell.angle_gamma   90.00
#
_symmetry.space_group_name_H-M   'P 1'
#
loop_
_entity.id
_entity.type
_entity.pdbx_description
1 polymer ?
#
loop_
_entity_poly.entity_id
_entity_poly.type
_entity_poly.pdbx_seq_one_letter_code
_entity_poly.pdbx_strand_id
1 'polypeptide(L)' 'MSVSMRAAVGEDAEAIRSVAETTWHATYRNVYSEGYISDFITGAYAIERLQAQIASVQQDGF' A
#
# COMPACT_ATOMS: atom_id res chain seq x y z
N MET A 1 -19.86 6.90 -13.55
CA MET A 1 -18.92 6.06 -12.80
C MET A 1 -19.26 6.22 -11.33
N SER A 2 -19.63 5.15 -10.62
CA SER A 2 -19.92 5.20 -9.18
C SER A 2 -18.71 4.67 -8.41
N VAL A 3 -18.26 5.41 -7.39
CA VAL A 3 -17.19 4.98 -6.49
C VAL A 3 -17.83 4.56 -5.17
N SER A 4 -17.52 3.36 -4.72
CA SER A 4 -17.88 2.86 -3.39
C SER A 4 -16.63 2.71 -2.53
N MET A 5 -16.78 2.91 -1.22
CA MET A 5 -15.69 2.77 -0.26
C MET A 5 -16.09 1.73 0.79
N ARG A 6 -15.12 0.92 1.19
CA ARG A 6 -15.23 -0.03 2.29
C ARG A 6 -13.88 -0.12 3.00
N ALA A 7 -13.87 -0.65 4.22
CA ALA A 7 -12.62 -1.03 4.87
C ALA A 7 -11.87 -2.06 4.01
N ALA A 8 -10.54 -1.96 4.00
CA ALA A 8 -9.67 -2.93 3.35
C ALA A 8 -9.77 -4.29 4.08
N VAL A 9 -9.61 -5.36 3.31
CA VAL A 9 -9.47 -6.73 3.80
C VAL A 9 -8.13 -7.31 3.32
N GLY A 10 -7.70 -8.43 3.89
CA GLY A 10 -6.38 -8.99 3.60
C GLY A 10 -6.16 -9.31 2.12
N GLU A 11 -7.22 -9.63 1.39
CA GLU A 11 -7.20 -9.87 -0.06
C GLU A 11 -6.90 -8.62 -0.88
N ASP A 12 -7.09 -7.41 -0.31
CA ASP A 12 -6.79 -6.15 -1.00
C ASP A 12 -5.30 -5.77 -0.98
N ALA A 13 -4.46 -6.52 -0.24
CA ALA A 13 -3.06 -6.16 -0.02
C ALA A 13 -2.25 -5.99 -1.31
N GLU A 14 -2.46 -6.86 -2.31
CA GLU A 14 -1.78 -6.75 -3.61
C GLU A 14 -2.22 -5.49 -4.38
N ALA A 15 -3.52 -5.18 -4.37
CA ALA A 15 -4.05 -3.98 -5.01
C ALA A 15 -3.52 -2.71 -4.34
N ILE A 16 -3.47 -2.69 -3.00
CA ILE A 16 -2.90 -1.59 -2.23
C ILE A 16 -1.41 -1.40 -2.57
N ARG A 17 -0.64 -2.48 -2.63
CA ARG A 17 0.79 -2.41 -3.02
C ARG A 17 0.95 -1.85 -4.44
N SER A 18 0.13 -2.30 -5.40
CA SER A 18 0.20 -1.82 -6.78
C SER A 18 -0.11 -0.31 -6.89
N VAL A 19 -1.12 0.16 -6.16
CA VAL A 19 -1.44 1.59 -6.07
C VAL A 19 -0.29 2.35 -5.40
N ALA A 20 0.29 1.81 -4.34
CA ALA A 20 1.43 2.42 -3.66
C ALA A 20 2.62 2.56 -4.61
N GLU A 21 2.99 1.53 -5.36
CA GLU A 21 4.07 1.58 -6.35
C GLU A 21 3.84 2.71 -7.37
N THR A 22 2.66 2.72 -8.00
CA THR A 22 2.31 3.74 -8.99
C THR A 22 2.35 5.15 -8.41
N THR A 23 1.79 5.34 -7.22
CA THR A 23 1.69 6.67 -6.58
C THR A 23 3.03 7.16 -6.05
N TRP A 24 3.88 6.28 -5.52
CA TRP A 24 5.22 6.63 -5.04
C TRP A 24 6.15 7.04 -6.18
N HIS A 25 6.19 6.28 -7.28
CA HIS A 25 6.94 6.70 -8.46
C HIS A 25 6.41 8.02 -9.02
N ALA A 26 5.10 8.21 -9.13
CA ALA A 26 4.54 9.46 -9.62
C ALA A 26 4.89 10.67 -8.74
N THR A 27 4.85 10.49 -7.42
CA THR A 27 5.05 11.58 -6.45
C THR A 27 6.52 11.92 -6.24
N TYR A 28 7.39 10.91 -6.17
CA TYR A 28 8.75 11.07 -5.67
C TYR A 28 9.86 10.82 -6.67
N ARG A 29 9.57 10.47 -7.94
CA ARG A 29 10.62 10.24 -8.97
C ARG A 29 11.62 11.39 -9.16
N ASN A 30 11.23 12.62 -8.82
CA ASN A 30 12.09 13.81 -8.95
C ASN A 30 12.82 14.17 -7.64
N VAL A 31 12.58 13.42 -6.57
CA VAL A 31 13.12 13.65 -5.22
C VAL A 31 14.05 12.52 -4.81
N TYR A 32 13.65 11.27 -5.09
CA TYR A 32 14.41 10.07 -4.74
C TYR A 32 14.82 9.29 -5.98
N SER A 33 15.86 8.46 -5.83
CA SER A 33 16.25 7.53 -6.87
C SER A 33 15.23 6.40 -7.01
N GLU A 34 15.16 5.82 -8.21
CA GLU A 34 14.34 4.64 -8.50
C GLU A 34 14.64 3.48 -7.53
N GLY A 35 15.92 3.25 -7.23
CA GLY A 35 16.33 2.22 -6.27
C GLY A 35 15.80 2.48 -4.86
N TYR A 36 15.87 3.73 -4.38
CA TYR A 36 15.31 4.09 -3.07
C TYR A 36 13.79 3.87 -3.02
N ILE A 37 13.07 4.27 -4.06
CA ILE A 37 11.61 4.09 -4.14
C ILE A 37 11.26 2.59 -4.13
N SER A 38 11.97 1.77 -4.92
CA SER A 38 11.79 0.31 -4.97
C SER A 38 12.06 -0.37 -3.62
N ASP A 39 13.17 -0.01 -2.97
CA ASP A 39 13.53 -0.55 -1.65
C ASP A 39 12.51 -0.15 -0.59
N PHE A 40 12.05 1.11 -0.64
CA PHE A 40 11.02 1.61 0.25
C PHE A 40 9.70 0.86 0.06
N ILE A 41 9.22 0.69 -1.18
CA ILE A 41 7.99 -0.05 -1.47
C ILE A 41 8.11 -1.50 -1.00
N THR A 42 9.25 -2.15 -1.25
CA THR A 42 9.49 -3.54 -0.85
C THR A 42 9.43 -3.73 0.67
N GLY A 43 9.92 -2.76 1.46
CA GLY A 43 9.88 -2.83 2.91
C GLY A 43 8.55 -2.36 3.53
N ALA A 44 8.07 -1.19 3.12
CA ALA A 44 6.89 -0.55 3.71
C ALA A 44 5.57 -1.18 3.24
N TYR A 45 5.51 -1.68 2.00
CA TYR A 45 4.33 -2.27 1.38
C TYR A 45 4.52 -3.77 1.05
N ALA A 46 5.35 -4.48 1.83
CA ALA A 46 5.39 -5.94 1.80
C ALA A 46 3.98 -6.51 2.06
N ILE A 47 3.58 -7.53 1.30
CA ILE A 47 2.21 -8.06 1.31
C ILE A 47 1.83 -8.57 2.70
N GLU A 48 2.72 -9.32 3.35
CA GLU A 48 2.52 -9.89 4.68
C GLU A 48 2.36 -8.79 5.73
N ARG A 49 3.11 -7.69 5.57
CA ARG A 49 3.01 -6.51 6.45
C ARG A 49 1.68 -5.80 6.27
N LEU A 50 1.24 -5.60 5.03
CA LEU A 50 -0.05 -5.00 4.72
C LEU A 50 -1.20 -5.84 5.29
N GLN A 51 -1.16 -7.16 5.11
CA GLN A 51 -2.15 -8.07 5.66
C GLN A 51 -2.22 -7.97 7.20
N ALA A 52 -1.07 -7.95 7.88
CA ALA A 52 -1.00 -7.79 9.33
C ALA A 52 -1.57 -6.44 9.79
N GLN A 53 -1.27 -5.34 9.08
CA GLN A 53 -1.79 -4.01 9.40
C GLN A 53 -3.30 -3.90 9.18
N ILE A 54 -3.81 -4.50 8.10
CA ILE A 54 -5.25 -4.54 7.83
C ILE A 54 -5.97 -5.32 8.94
N ALA A 55 -5.43 -6.49 9.31
CA ALA A 55 -5.99 -7.30 10.39
C ALA A 55 -5.99 -6.58 11.74
N SER A 56 -4.93 -5.83 12.07
CA SER A 56 -4.89 -5.07 13.33
C SER A 56 -5.93 -3.96 13.36
N VAL A 57 -6.09 -3.21 12.26
CA VAL A 57 -7.10 -2.14 12.16
C VAL A 57 -8.51 -2.69 12.31
N GLN A 58 -8.78 -3.88 11.78
CA GLN A 58 -10.07 -4.56 11.92
C GLN A 58 -10.35 -5.02 13.36
N GLN A 59 -9.31 -5.39 14.12
CA GLN A 59 -9.43 -5.78 15.53
C GLN A 59 -9.69 -4.57 16.44
N ASP A 60 -9.14 -3.40 16.09
CA ASP A 60 -9.25 -2.17 16.87
C ASP A 60 -10.59 -1.43 16.70
N GLY A 61 -11.51 -1.95 15.87
CA GLY A 61 -12.91 -1.55 15.85
C GLY A 61 -13.23 -0.23 15.14
N PHE A 62 -12.57 0.06 14.01
CA PHE A 62 -13.03 1.05 13.03
C PHE A 62 -14.01 0.46 12.00
#